data_AF-A0A6N1CG77-F1
#
_entry.id   AF-A0A6N1CG77-F1
#
_cell.length_a   1.000
_cell.length_b   1.000
_cell.length_c   1.000
_cell.angle_alpha   90.00
_cell.angle_beta   90.00
_cell.angle_gamma   90.00
#
_symmetry.space_group_name_H-M   'P 1'
#
loop_
_entity.id
_entity.type
_entity.pdbx_description
1 polymer ?
#
loop_
_entity_poly.entity_id
_entity_poly.type
_entity_poly.pdbx_seq_one_letter_code
_entity_poly.pdbx_strand_id
1 'polypeptide(L)'
;MATELDALLSSIRGCKTYDAVKNRLATITEKKDAATDPDVVRALRDAQVYALVWGVFTVALERGAPIVAYDKALKALEAAKASADDKILEAAYITYEAACTAHREAQVADNNLINDAIKSVTDDAAKAAPGKNGIDAIADAAAAEMASADIDHHLASQNVIYACEGPSADPYAEYYDRERQIRNITSPVRVACAAYVNEHVTRARVAAQLKQSLDRYLLVWRVKTTGGGNPLAEQGILESIDEKNGTFVLRSTVYKGQRTTVSFSDIGSIDTSRTGSGALSSAIAPDWRKVDLGKWVRSDEYYKHKSA
;
A
#
# COMPACT_ATOMS: atom_id res chain seq x y z
N MET A 1 12.66 19.22 16.83
CA MET A 1 12.45 18.22 15.75
C MET A 1 10.97 17.89 15.57
N ALA A 2 10.31 17.14 16.48
CA ALA A 2 8.88 16.79 16.33
C ALA A 2 7.97 18.02 16.09
N THR A 3 8.17 19.09 16.85
CA THR A 3 7.38 20.33 16.75
C THR A 3 7.52 21.09 15.42
N GLU A 4 8.64 20.94 14.72
CA GLU A 4 8.90 21.66 13.46
C GLU A 4 8.31 20.90 12.26
N LEU A 5 8.50 19.58 12.22
CA LEU A 5 7.84 18.72 11.24
C LEU A 5 6.31 18.82 11.39
N ASP A 6 5.78 18.72 12.61
CA ASP A 6 4.34 18.83 12.88
C ASP A 6 3.76 20.16 12.37
N ALA A 7 4.49 21.26 12.51
CA ALA A 7 4.07 22.57 11.99
C ALA A 7 4.08 22.62 10.46
N LEU A 8 5.07 22.00 9.81
CA LEU A 8 5.13 21.87 8.35
C LEU A 8 3.96 21.03 7.83
N LEU A 9 3.73 19.85 8.42
CA LEU A 9 2.63 18.94 8.08
C LEU A 9 1.27 19.62 8.30
N SER A 10 1.08 20.28 9.44
CA SER A 10 -0.15 21.03 9.72
C SER A 10 -0.41 22.14 8.69
N SER A 11 0.65 22.82 8.22
CA SER A 11 0.50 23.84 7.19
C SER A 11 0.14 23.24 5.83
N ILE A 12 0.62 22.04 5.49
CA ILE A 12 0.25 21.33 4.26
C ILE A 12 -1.22 20.88 4.34
N ARG A 13 -1.63 20.27 5.47
CA ARG A 13 -3.03 19.87 5.72
C ARG A 13 -4.01 21.03 5.62
N GLY A 14 -3.57 22.26 5.91
CA GLY A 14 -4.36 23.47 5.78
C GLY A 14 -4.59 23.94 4.33
N CYS A 15 -3.85 23.40 3.35
CA CYS A 15 -4.04 23.72 1.93
C CYS A 15 -5.32 23.08 1.40
N LYS A 16 -6.24 23.92 0.88
CA LYS A 16 -7.54 23.48 0.34
C LYS A 16 -7.55 23.22 -1.16
N THR A 17 -6.52 23.65 -1.89
CA THR A 17 -6.43 23.53 -3.34
C THR A 17 -5.06 23.02 -3.75
N TYR A 18 -4.99 22.39 -4.93
CA TYR A 18 -3.72 21.86 -5.43
C TYR A 18 -2.66 22.96 -5.63
N ASP A 19 -3.05 24.14 -6.09
CA ASP A 19 -2.15 25.29 -6.22
C ASP A 19 -1.58 25.74 -4.87
N ALA A 20 -2.39 25.71 -3.80
CA ALA A 20 -1.91 26.03 -2.46
C ALA A 20 -0.87 25.00 -1.99
N VAL A 21 -1.08 23.70 -2.28
CA VAL A 21 -0.11 22.65 -1.98
C VAL A 21 1.18 22.86 -2.78
N LYS A 22 1.11 23.16 -4.09
CA LYS A 22 2.29 23.43 -4.92
C LYS A 22 3.10 24.62 -4.41
N ASN A 23 2.44 25.72 -4.03
CA ASN A 23 3.12 26.88 -3.46
C ASN A 23 3.82 26.52 -2.14
N ARG A 24 3.17 25.71 -1.31
CA ARG A 24 3.76 25.24 -0.05
C ARG A 24 4.95 24.32 -0.29
N LEU A 25 4.83 23.39 -1.23
CA LEU A 25 5.89 22.49 -1.66
C LEU A 25 7.11 23.27 -2.17
N ALA A 26 6.92 24.29 -3.01
CA ALA A 26 8.01 25.14 -3.49
C ALA A 26 8.76 25.82 -2.33
N THR A 27 8.03 26.36 -1.36
CA THR A 27 8.62 26.96 -0.15
C THR A 27 9.42 25.94 0.67
N ILE A 28 8.92 24.71 0.80
CA ILE A 28 9.61 23.63 1.52
C ILE A 28 10.90 23.24 0.80
N THR A 29 10.85 23.09 -0.53
CA THR A 29 12.00 22.76 -1.37
C THR A 29 13.10 23.83 -1.25
N GLU A 30 12.75 25.12 -1.38
CA GLU A 30 13.72 26.21 -1.22
C GLU A 30 14.37 26.21 0.16
N LYS A 31 13.58 26.00 1.23
CA LYS A 31 14.11 25.91 2.59
C LYS A 31 15.03 24.70 2.77
N LYS A 32 14.68 23.57 2.17
CA LYS A 32 15.48 22.34 2.24
C LYS A 32 16.83 22.54 1.59
N ASP A 33 16.86 23.17 0.42
CA ASP A 33 18.09 23.42 -0.34
C ASP A 33 19.01 24.44 0.37
N ALA A 34 18.44 25.35 1.17
CA ALA A 34 19.18 26.32 1.98
C ALA A 34 19.60 25.80 3.37
N ALA A 35 19.00 24.71 3.86
CA ALA A 35 19.25 24.20 5.20
C ALA A 35 20.60 23.46 5.27
N THR A 36 21.35 23.72 6.34
CA THR A 36 22.64 23.07 6.61
C THR A 36 22.59 22.11 7.80
N ASP A 37 21.61 22.27 8.68
CA ASP A 37 21.37 21.37 9.80
C ASP A 37 20.76 20.04 9.29
N PRO A 38 21.41 18.89 9.51
CA PRO A 38 20.93 17.59 9.02
C PRO A 38 19.53 17.21 9.51
N ASP A 39 19.16 17.64 10.72
CA ASP A 39 17.87 17.34 11.33
C ASP A 39 16.76 18.16 10.69
N VAL A 40 17.04 19.43 10.37
CA VAL A 40 16.15 20.32 9.62
C VAL A 40 15.99 19.86 8.17
N VAL A 41 17.09 19.46 7.51
CA VAL A 41 17.06 18.90 6.15
C VAL A 41 16.18 17.65 6.09
N ARG A 42 16.28 16.76 7.10
CA ARG A 42 15.43 15.57 7.19
C ARG A 42 13.96 15.93 7.35
N ALA A 43 13.62 16.83 8.28
CA ALA A 43 12.23 17.24 8.48
C ALA A 43 11.62 17.89 7.21
N LEU A 44 12.39 18.70 6.50
CA LEU A 44 11.94 19.33 5.25
C LEU A 44 11.79 18.31 4.11
N ARG A 45 12.64 17.28 4.05
CA ARG A 45 12.49 16.16 3.12
C ARG A 45 11.21 15.38 3.38
N ASP A 46 10.95 15.00 4.62
CA ASP A 46 9.73 14.27 5.00
C ASP A 46 8.48 15.11 4.66
N ALA A 47 8.52 16.42 4.94
CA ALA A 47 7.45 17.34 4.59
C ALA A 47 7.25 17.50 3.07
N GLN A 48 8.33 17.46 2.28
CA GLN A 48 8.26 17.49 0.81
C GLN A 48 7.54 16.25 0.26
N VAL A 49 7.92 15.06 0.72
CA VAL A 49 7.26 13.80 0.33
C VAL A 49 5.79 13.81 0.74
N TYR A 50 5.50 14.22 1.96
CA TYR A 50 4.14 14.38 2.45
C TYR A 50 3.31 15.33 1.57
N ALA A 51 3.87 16.50 1.22
CA ALA A 51 3.19 17.49 0.39
C ALA A 51 2.88 16.98 -1.03
N LEU A 52 3.78 16.19 -1.63
CA LEU A 52 3.55 15.58 -2.93
C LEU A 52 2.36 14.62 -2.89
N VAL A 53 2.31 13.73 -1.90
CA VAL A 53 1.19 12.79 -1.71
C VAL A 53 -0.11 13.52 -1.37
N TRP A 54 -0.06 14.52 -0.48
CA TRP A 54 -1.21 15.36 -0.15
C TRP A 54 -1.73 16.17 -1.35
N GLY A 55 -0.85 16.57 -2.26
CA GLY A 55 -1.20 17.21 -3.52
C GLY A 55 -2.05 16.30 -4.40
N VAL A 56 -1.66 15.03 -4.55
CA VAL A 56 -2.47 14.01 -5.27
C VAL A 56 -3.85 13.88 -4.63
N PHE A 57 -3.93 13.83 -3.30
CA PHE A 57 -5.20 13.79 -2.59
C PHE A 57 -6.06 15.02 -2.87
N THR A 58 -5.48 16.22 -2.83
CA THR A 58 -6.21 17.47 -3.02
C THR A 58 -6.83 17.52 -4.42
N VAL A 59 -6.07 17.12 -5.45
CA VAL A 59 -6.61 16.97 -6.81
C VAL A 59 -7.69 15.89 -6.87
N ALA A 60 -7.45 14.73 -6.25
CA ALA A 60 -8.42 13.63 -6.23
C ALA A 60 -9.73 14.01 -5.52
N LEU A 61 -9.66 14.85 -4.48
CA LEU A 61 -10.81 15.37 -3.76
C LEU A 61 -11.59 16.38 -4.62
N GLU A 62 -10.89 17.31 -5.28
CA GLU A 62 -11.47 18.24 -6.26
C GLU A 62 -12.20 17.46 -7.38
N ARG A 63 -11.65 16.31 -7.81
CA ARG A 63 -12.27 15.41 -8.81
C ARG A 63 -13.36 14.49 -8.26
N GLY A 64 -13.34 14.22 -6.95
CA GLY A 64 -14.38 13.46 -6.27
C GLY A 64 -15.69 14.23 -6.18
N ALA A 65 -15.65 15.57 -6.18
CA ALA A 65 -16.84 16.42 -6.05
C ALA A 65 -17.87 16.23 -7.20
N PRO A 66 -17.49 16.17 -8.49
CA PRO A 66 -18.42 15.85 -9.57
C PRO A 66 -19.04 14.44 -9.48
N ILE A 67 -18.31 13.43 -8.97
CA ILE A 67 -18.86 12.07 -8.75
C ILE A 67 -19.93 12.12 -7.65
N VAL A 68 -19.65 12.81 -6.55
CA VAL A 68 -20.60 12.99 -5.45
C VAL A 68 -21.83 13.80 -5.90
N ALA A 69 -21.63 14.85 -6.70
CA ALA A 69 -22.72 15.64 -7.26
C ALA A 69 -23.61 14.82 -8.22
N TYR A 70 -23.00 13.99 -9.07
CA TYR A 70 -23.71 13.05 -9.94
C TYR A 70 -24.54 12.05 -9.13
N ASP A 71 -23.94 11.38 -8.14
CA ASP A 71 -24.62 10.39 -7.30
C ASP A 71 -25.80 11.02 -6.51
N LYS A 72 -25.62 12.25 -5.99
CA LYS A 72 -26.70 13.01 -5.31
C LYS A 72 -27.82 13.40 -6.27
N ALA A 73 -27.50 13.89 -7.47
CA ALA A 73 -28.49 14.30 -8.45
C ALA A 73 -29.27 13.11 -9.02
N LEU A 74 -28.63 11.95 -9.18
CA LEU A 74 -29.30 10.71 -9.61
C LEU A 74 -30.34 10.26 -8.57
N LYS A 75 -29.99 10.25 -7.28
CA LYS A 75 -30.93 9.91 -6.20
C LYS A 75 -32.08 10.90 -6.09
N ALA A 76 -31.81 12.20 -6.24
CA ALA A 76 -32.86 13.22 -6.27
C ALA A 76 -33.83 13.02 -7.44
N LEU A 77 -33.33 12.63 -8.61
CA LEU A 77 -34.15 12.29 -9.78
C LEU A 77 -34.99 11.03 -9.55
N GLU A 78 -34.43 9.99 -8.93
CA GLU A 78 -35.18 8.78 -8.57
C GLU A 78 -36.31 9.07 -7.57
N ALA A 79 -36.04 9.89 -6.55
CA ALA A 79 -37.07 10.33 -5.60
C ALA A 79 -38.15 11.19 -6.28
N ALA A 80 -37.77 12.10 -7.18
CA ALA A 80 -38.70 12.96 -7.91
C ALA A 80 -39.63 12.15 -8.83
N LYS A 81 -39.11 11.10 -9.50
CA LYS A 81 -39.93 10.17 -10.31
C LYS A 81 -41.03 9.48 -9.51
N ALA A 82 -40.83 9.29 -8.21
CA ALA A 82 -41.83 8.71 -7.32
C ALA A 82 -42.89 9.72 -6.83
N SER A 83 -42.66 11.03 -6.98
CA SER A 83 -43.45 12.09 -6.33
C SER A 83 -44.72 12.53 -7.08
N ALA A 84 -44.97 12.04 -8.31
CA ALA A 84 -46.08 12.45 -9.19
C ALA A 84 -46.23 13.97 -9.45
N ASP A 85 -45.24 14.78 -9.05
CA ASP A 85 -45.19 16.22 -9.28
C ASP A 85 -44.21 16.52 -10.44
N ASP A 86 -44.78 16.95 -11.57
CA ASP A 86 -44.02 17.24 -12.79
C ASP A 86 -42.99 18.37 -12.60
N LYS A 87 -43.23 19.34 -11.71
CA LYS A 87 -42.28 20.44 -11.46
C LYS A 87 -41.07 19.95 -10.66
N ILE A 88 -41.30 19.06 -9.70
CA ILE A 88 -40.22 18.43 -8.92
C ILE A 88 -39.39 17.53 -9.83
N LEU A 89 -40.05 16.79 -10.74
CA LEU A 89 -39.37 15.94 -11.72
C LEU A 89 -38.52 16.75 -12.71
N GLU A 90 -39.05 17.84 -13.25
CA GLU A 90 -38.32 18.72 -14.18
C GLU A 90 -37.09 19.36 -13.51
N ALA A 91 -37.23 19.89 -12.29
CA ALA A 91 -36.11 20.47 -11.54
C ALA A 91 -35.03 19.43 -11.21
N ALA A 92 -35.41 18.21 -10.84
CA ALA A 92 -34.46 17.13 -10.56
C ALA A 92 -33.74 16.68 -11.83
N TYR A 93 -34.42 16.65 -12.98
CA TYR A 93 -33.82 16.31 -14.27
C TYR A 93 -32.77 17.33 -14.71
N ILE A 94 -33.06 18.63 -14.59
CA ILE A 94 -32.09 19.72 -14.88
C ILE A 94 -30.85 19.58 -14.00
N THR A 95 -31.05 19.31 -12.71
CA THR A 95 -29.94 19.12 -11.75
C THR A 95 -29.08 17.90 -12.11
N TYR A 96 -29.71 16.80 -12.51
CA TYR A 96 -29.02 15.59 -12.96
C TYR A 96 -28.24 15.79 -14.26
N GLU A 97 -28.81 16.49 -15.24
CA GLU A 97 -28.14 16.77 -16.52
C GLU A 97 -26.92 17.69 -16.34
N ALA A 98 -27.03 18.71 -15.48
CA ALA A 98 -25.91 19.56 -15.09
C ALA A 98 -24.80 18.75 -14.40
N ALA A 99 -25.15 17.84 -13.49
CA ALA A 99 -24.18 16.98 -12.81
C ALA A 99 -23.50 15.98 -13.77
N CYS A 100 -24.24 15.42 -14.74
CA CYS A 100 -23.68 14.57 -15.81
C CYS A 100 -22.65 15.32 -16.66
N THR A 101 -22.97 16.56 -17.03
CA THR A 101 -22.10 17.41 -17.84
C THR A 101 -20.82 17.73 -17.08
N ALA A 102 -20.93 18.20 -15.84
CA ALA A 102 -19.78 18.46 -14.97
C ALA A 102 -18.92 17.20 -14.74
N HIS A 103 -19.54 16.03 -14.57
CA HIS A 103 -18.83 14.76 -14.43
C HIS A 103 -18.05 14.39 -15.71
N ARG A 104 -18.66 14.54 -16.89
CA ARG A 104 -18.03 14.24 -18.18
C ARG A 104 -16.89 15.23 -18.51
N GLU A 105 -17.08 16.51 -18.24
CA GLU A 105 -16.04 17.54 -18.44
C GLU A 105 -14.83 17.31 -17.52
N ALA A 106 -15.08 16.98 -16.24
CA ALA A 106 -14.03 16.64 -15.27
C ALA A 106 -13.28 15.33 -15.61
N GLN A 107 -13.91 14.40 -16.34
CA GLN A 107 -13.22 13.20 -16.83
C GLN A 107 -12.16 13.52 -17.90
N VAL A 108 -12.39 14.54 -18.75
CA VAL A 108 -11.53 14.83 -19.92
C VAL A 108 -10.43 15.86 -19.60
N ALA A 109 -10.76 16.97 -18.91
CA ALA A 109 -9.78 18.04 -18.65
C ALA A 109 -8.78 17.69 -17.52
N ASP A 110 -9.24 16.99 -16.48
CA ASP A 110 -8.49 16.85 -15.23
C ASP A 110 -7.75 15.52 -15.05
N ASN A 111 -7.90 14.56 -15.99
CA ASN A 111 -7.15 13.30 -15.94
C ASN A 111 -5.65 13.57 -16.11
N ASN A 112 -5.33 14.64 -16.84
CA ASN A 112 -3.97 15.12 -16.96
C ASN A 112 -3.44 15.64 -15.62
N LEU A 113 -4.24 16.37 -14.82
CA LEU A 113 -3.76 16.95 -13.57
C LEU A 113 -3.46 15.89 -12.48
N ILE A 114 -4.31 14.85 -12.34
CA ILE A 114 -3.98 13.71 -11.45
C ILE A 114 -2.74 12.99 -11.95
N ASN A 115 -2.66 12.71 -13.26
CA ASN A 115 -1.51 12.01 -13.82
C ASN A 115 -0.23 12.83 -13.65
N ASP A 116 -0.29 14.15 -13.77
CA ASP A 116 0.83 15.07 -13.55
C ASP A 116 1.23 15.13 -12.07
N ALA A 117 0.27 15.11 -11.14
CA ALA A 117 0.53 15.03 -9.71
C ALA A 117 1.19 13.68 -9.33
N ILE A 118 0.67 12.57 -9.84
CA ILE A 118 1.26 11.23 -9.67
C ILE A 118 2.65 11.16 -10.31
N LYS A 119 2.82 11.77 -11.48
CA LYS A 119 4.12 11.84 -12.16
C LYS A 119 5.11 12.63 -11.33
N SER A 120 4.71 13.74 -10.73
CA SER A 120 5.58 14.53 -9.83
C SER A 120 6.07 13.71 -8.64
N VAL A 121 5.18 12.89 -8.03
CA VAL A 121 5.54 11.92 -6.99
C VAL A 121 6.52 10.87 -7.51
N THR A 122 6.22 10.30 -8.67
CA THR A 122 7.03 9.23 -9.26
C THR A 122 8.42 9.73 -9.66
N ASP A 123 8.52 10.93 -10.21
CA ASP A 123 9.77 11.59 -10.59
C ASP A 123 10.61 11.94 -9.34
N ASP A 124 9.98 12.34 -8.23
CA ASP A 124 10.64 12.55 -6.94
C ASP A 124 11.15 11.23 -6.34
N ALA A 125 10.30 10.21 -6.27
CA ALA A 125 10.66 8.88 -5.79
C ALA A 125 11.79 8.24 -6.61
N ALA A 126 11.83 8.47 -7.93
CA ALA A 126 12.91 8.02 -8.80
C ALA A 126 14.25 8.72 -8.50
N LYS A 127 14.22 10.00 -8.10
CA LYS A 127 15.44 10.73 -7.65
C LYS A 127 15.95 10.22 -6.30
N ALA A 128 15.06 9.67 -5.48
CA ALA A 128 15.42 9.04 -4.20
C ALA A 128 16.08 7.65 -4.35
N ALA A 129 16.26 7.12 -5.58
CA ALA A 129 16.97 5.86 -5.86
C ALA A 129 18.44 5.88 -5.35
N PRO A 130 19.05 4.71 -5.09
CA PRO A 130 19.61 4.39 -3.77
C PRO A 130 20.90 5.14 -3.46
N GLY A 131 20.78 6.23 -2.69
CA GLY A 131 21.86 6.75 -1.88
C GLY A 131 22.38 5.67 -0.92
N LYS A 132 23.69 5.67 -0.65
CA LYS A 132 24.54 4.59 -0.12
C LYS A 132 24.08 3.77 1.11
N ASN A 133 22.95 4.05 1.76
CA ASN A 133 22.52 3.33 2.99
C ASN A 133 21.03 2.94 3.06
N GLY A 134 20.17 3.26 2.08
CA GLY A 134 18.74 2.87 2.10
C GLY A 134 17.86 3.51 3.21
N ILE A 135 18.46 4.17 4.20
CA ILE A 135 17.79 4.87 5.32
C ILE A 135 16.84 5.95 4.80
N ASP A 136 17.30 6.73 3.84
CA ASP A 136 16.55 7.82 3.22
C ASP A 136 15.28 7.31 2.50
N ALA A 137 15.36 6.19 1.79
CA ALA A 137 14.21 5.59 1.13
C ALA A 137 13.16 5.09 2.14
N ILE A 138 13.59 4.58 3.30
CA ILE A 138 12.69 4.17 4.38
C ILE A 138 11.97 5.38 4.96
N ALA A 139 12.69 6.49 5.16
CA ALA A 139 12.10 7.73 5.65
C ALA A 139 11.07 8.29 4.66
N ASP A 140 11.40 8.35 3.36
CA ASP A 140 10.49 8.81 2.31
C ASP A 140 9.22 7.94 2.27
N ALA A 141 9.36 6.61 2.30
CA ALA A 141 8.21 5.70 2.35
C ALA A 141 7.36 5.91 3.61
N ALA A 142 7.98 6.16 4.77
CA ALA A 142 7.27 6.42 6.02
C ALA A 142 6.50 7.77 5.97
N ALA A 143 7.09 8.81 5.38
CA ALA A 143 6.43 10.10 5.18
C ALA A 143 5.23 9.98 4.22
N ALA A 144 5.38 9.21 3.14
CA ALA A 144 4.29 8.92 2.21
C ALA A 144 3.15 8.12 2.86
N GLU A 145 3.48 7.15 3.71
CA GLU A 145 2.48 6.39 4.49
C GLU A 145 1.78 7.26 5.53
N MET A 146 2.50 8.17 6.18
CA MET A 146 1.92 9.14 7.10
C MET A 146 0.90 10.05 6.39
N ALA A 147 1.24 10.54 5.19
CA ALA A 147 0.29 11.30 4.37
C ALA A 147 -0.97 10.47 4.05
N SER A 148 -0.80 9.21 3.62
CA SER A 148 -1.94 8.32 3.33
C SER A 148 -2.83 8.10 4.55
N ALA A 149 -2.24 7.87 5.73
CA ALA A 149 -2.98 7.65 6.96
C ALA A 149 -3.76 8.90 7.40
N ASP A 150 -3.13 10.09 7.28
CA ASP A 150 -3.80 11.36 7.56
C ASP A 150 -4.95 11.62 6.59
N ILE A 151 -4.81 11.26 5.31
CA ILE A 151 -5.87 11.37 4.29
C ILE A 151 -7.05 10.48 4.65
N ASP A 152 -6.80 9.21 5.00
CA ASP A 152 -7.85 8.28 5.42
C ASP A 152 -8.59 8.83 6.66
N HIS A 153 -7.85 9.38 7.63
CA HIS A 153 -8.44 10.03 8.80
C HIS A 153 -9.26 11.28 8.44
N HIS A 154 -8.75 12.11 7.54
CA HIS A 154 -9.41 13.31 7.06
C HIS A 154 -10.74 12.98 6.38
N LEU A 155 -10.74 12.00 5.47
CA LEU A 155 -11.96 11.52 4.80
C LEU A 155 -12.97 10.94 5.81
N ALA A 156 -12.49 10.14 6.77
CA ALA A 156 -13.33 9.60 7.84
C ALA A 156 -13.94 10.69 8.73
N SER A 157 -13.30 11.85 8.88
CA SER A 157 -13.86 12.99 9.62
C SER A 157 -14.90 13.79 8.82
N GLN A 158 -14.88 13.67 7.49
CA GLN A 158 -15.76 14.40 6.56
C GLN A 158 -16.93 13.56 6.03
N ASN A 159 -17.29 12.48 6.74
CA ASN A 159 -18.31 11.49 6.34
C ASN A 159 -19.64 12.08 5.86
N VAL A 160 -20.01 13.29 6.31
CA VAL A 160 -21.24 13.99 5.92
C VAL A 160 -21.25 14.39 4.43
N ILE A 161 -20.07 14.64 3.83
CA ILE A 161 -19.98 15.06 2.41
C ILE A 161 -20.55 13.97 1.48
N TYR A 162 -20.36 12.70 1.86
CA TYR A 162 -20.65 11.51 1.07
C TYR A 162 -22.01 10.86 1.39
N ALA A 163 -22.71 11.35 2.43
CA ALA A 163 -24.07 10.93 2.72
C ALA A 163 -25.02 11.45 1.62
N CYS A 164 -25.95 10.60 1.19
CA CYS A 164 -27.02 10.99 0.29
C CYS A 164 -28.28 11.08 1.14
N GLU A 165 -28.77 12.30 1.41
CA GLU A 165 -29.93 12.59 2.29
C GLU A 165 -31.28 12.13 1.69
N GLY A 166 -31.38 10.88 1.27
CA GLY A 166 -32.61 10.25 0.79
C GLY A 166 -33.39 9.61 1.95
N PRO A 167 -34.69 9.90 2.14
CA PRO A 167 -35.49 9.36 3.26
C PRO A 167 -35.77 7.85 3.20
N SER A 168 -35.24 7.11 2.22
CA SER A 168 -35.60 5.71 1.97
C SER A 168 -34.45 4.81 1.47
N ALA A 169 -33.19 5.21 1.63
CA ALA A 169 -32.08 4.38 1.16
C ALA A 169 -31.87 3.16 2.06
N ASP A 170 -31.79 1.97 1.47
CA ASP A 170 -31.24 0.78 2.11
C ASP A 170 -29.89 1.15 2.76
N PRO A 171 -29.73 0.99 4.09
CA PRO A 171 -28.49 1.30 4.80
C PRO A 171 -27.25 0.61 4.19
N TYR A 172 -27.44 -0.55 3.55
CA TYR A 172 -26.36 -1.26 2.86
C TYR A 172 -25.95 -0.58 1.55
N ALA A 173 -26.90 -0.08 0.77
CA ALA A 173 -26.60 0.61 -0.48
C ALA A 173 -25.85 1.92 -0.24
N GLU A 174 -26.24 2.69 0.77
CA GLU A 174 -25.54 3.92 1.16
C GLU A 174 -24.11 3.64 1.65
N TYR A 175 -23.91 2.57 2.41
CA TYR A 175 -22.59 2.11 2.81
C TYR A 175 -21.71 1.78 1.59
N TYR A 176 -22.21 1.01 0.62
CA TYR A 176 -21.43 0.62 -0.56
C TYR A 176 -21.10 1.81 -1.48
N ASP A 177 -22.04 2.73 -1.68
CA ASP A 177 -21.79 3.95 -2.46
C ASP A 177 -20.68 4.79 -1.82
N ARG A 178 -20.73 4.95 -0.49
CA ARG A 178 -19.71 5.66 0.26
C ARG A 178 -18.34 5.00 0.15
N GLU A 179 -18.27 3.68 0.34
CA GLU A 179 -17.03 2.93 0.20
C GLU A 179 -16.45 3.01 -1.23
N ARG A 180 -17.31 3.06 -2.25
CA ARG A 180 -16.89 3.27 -3.65
C ARG A 180 -16.29 4.67 -3.83
N GLN A 181 -16.93 5.71 -3.32
CA GLN A 181 -16.47 7.09 -3.44
C GLN A 181 -15.12 7.31 -2.73
N ILE A 182 -14.99 6.83 -1.49
CA ILE A 182 -13.72 6.89 -0.73
C ILE A 182 -12.61 6.16 -1.50
N ARG A 183 -12.89 4.97 -2.04
CA ARG A 183 -11.92 4.20 -2.82
C ARG A 183 -11.47 4.93 -4.08
N ASN A 184 -12.38 5.61 -4.79
CA ASN A 184 -12.03 6.35 -6.00
C ASN A 184 -11.11 7.55 -5.69
N ILE A 185 -11.32 8.22 -4.56
CA ILE A 185 -10.47 9.33 -4.10
C ILE A 185 -9.11 8.83 -3.60
N THR A 186 -9.10 7.71 -2.86
CA THR A 186 -7.87 7.18 -2.24
C THR A 186 -7.02 6.34 -3.19
N SER A 187 -7.57 5.80 -4.29
CA SER A 187 -6.81 4.97 -5.24
C SER A 187 -5.61 5.71 -5.85
N PRO A 188 -5.74 6.95 -6.36
CA PRO A 188 -4.58 7.73 -6.81
C PRO A 188 -3.52 7.96 -5.72
N VAL A 189 -3.96 8.20 -4.48
CA VAL A 189 -3.06 8.39 -3.32
C VAL A 189 -2.26 7.11 -3.07
N ARG A 190 -2.91 5.94 -3.09
CA ARG A 190 -2.23 4.65 -2.92
C ARG A 190 -1.18 4.40 -4.01
N VAL A 191 -1.47 4.77 -5.26
CA VAL A 191 -0.50 4.70 -6.35
C VAL A 191 0.70 5.62 -6.07
N ALA A 192 0.45 6.85 -5.63
CA ALA A 192 1.50 7.79 -5.25
C ALA A 192 2.38 7.26 -4.09
N CYS A 193 1.78 6.74 -3.02
CA CYS A 193 2.52 6.16 -1.90
C CYS A 193 3.37 4.95 -2.33
N ALA A 194 2.82 4.09 -3.20
CA ALA A 194 3.53 2.92 -3.70
C ALA A 194 4.78 3.28 -4.50
N ALA A 195 4.85 4.48 -5.10
CA ALA A 195 6.03 4.93 -5.83
C ALA A 195 7.28 5.04 -4.94
N TYR A 196 7.12 5.33 -3.64
CA TYR A 196 8.23 5.38 -2.67
C TYR A 196 8.63 4.01 -2.12
N VAL A 197 7.85 2.95 -2.39
CA VAL A 197 8.19 1.59 -1.97
C VAL A 197 9.17 0.98 -2.97
N ASN A 198 10.46 1.03 -2.64
CA ASN A 198 11.52 0.41 -3.43
C ASN A 198 12.09 -0.86 -2.76
N GLU A 199 13.12 -1.44 -3.38
CA GLU A 199 13.75 -2.66 -2.88
C GLU A 199 14.32 -2.49 -1.46
N HIS A 200 14.92 -1.34 -1.13
CA HIS A 200 15.47 -1.10 0.21
C HIS A 200 14.38 -1.06 1.28
N VAL A 201 13.28 -0.36 1.00
CA VAL A 201 12.11 -0.29 1.88
C VAL A 201 11.52 -1.70 2.08
N THR A 202 11.37 -2.45 0.99
CA THR A 202 10.88 -3.83 1.02
C THR A 202 11.78 -4.72 1.87
N ARG A 203 13.10 -4.67 1.66
CA ARG A 203 14.08 -5.43 2.44
C ARG A 203 14.03 -5.07 3.92
N ALA A 204 13.92 -3.77 4.25
CA ALA A 204 13.84 -3.30 5.64
C ALA A 204 12.58 -3.80 6.35
N ARG A 205 11.42 -3.79 5.67
CA ARG A 205 10.16 -4.33 6.21
C ARG A 205 10.24 -5.83 6.47
N VAL A 206 10.74 -6.59 5.49
CA VAL A 206 10.96 -8.04 5.63
C VAL A 206 11.92 -8.33 6.78
N ALA A 207 13.04 -7.61 6.87
CA ALA A 207 13.99 -7.76 7.96
C ALA A 207 13.37 -7.45 9.33
N ALA A 208 12.58 -6.38 9.45
CA ALA A 208 11.89 -6.04 10.69
C ALA A 208 10.90 -7.14 11.12
N GLN A 209 10.13 -7.69 10.18
CA GLN A 209 9.24 -8.83 10.44
C GLN A 209 10.01 -10.08 10.87
N LEU A 210 11.11 -10.40 10.18
CA LEU A 210 11.96 -11.55 10.51
C LEU A 210 12.63 -11.39 11.88
N LYS A 211 13.06 -10.18 12.26
CA LYS A 211 13.66 -9.92 13.58
C LYS A 211 12.72 -10.28 14.73
N GLN A 212 11.42 -10.05 14.57
CA GLN A 212 10.41 -10.46 15.56
C GLN A 212 10.25 -11.99 15.67
N SER A 213 10.76 -12.71 14.68
CA SER A 213 10.67 -14.17 14.55
C SER A 213 12.04 -14.86 14.71
N LEU A 214 13.07 -14.16 15.19
CA LEU A 214 14.38 -14.74 15.50
C LEU A 214 14.22 -15.94 16.45
N ASP A 215 14.98 -17.00 16.19
CA ASP A 215 14.93 -18.29 16.88
C ASP A 215 13.58 -19.02 16.84
N ARG A 216 12.66 -18.57 15.98
CA ARG A 216 11.37 -19.25 15.76
C ARG A 216 11.37 -20.08 14.48
N TYR A 217 10.54 -21.12 14.46
CA TYR A 217 10.32 -21.93 13.28
C TYR A 217 9.51 -21.16 12.24
N LEU A 218 10.02 -21.09 11.01
CA LEU A 218 9.36 -20.48 9.86
C LEU A 218 9.13 -21.51 8.77
N LEU A 219 7.99 -21.39 8.09
CA LEU A 219 7.76 -21.98 6.77
C LEU A 219 7.66 -20.83 5.75
N VAL A 220 8.54 -20.83 4.77
CA VAL A 220 8.67 -19.78 3.76
C VAL A 220 8.29 -20.37 2.40
N TRP A 221 7.22 -19.87 1.82
CA TRP A 221 6.85 -20.18 0.45
C TRP A 221 7.59 -19.24 -0.48
N ARG A 222 8.37 -19.78 -1.42
CA ARG A 222 9.14 -19.00 -2.38
C ARG A 222 8.28 -18.55 -3.54
N VAL A 223 8.63 -17.41 -4.14
CA VAL A 223 8.01 -16.91 -5.38
C VAL A 223 8.37 -17.84 -6.54
N LYS A 224 9.61 -18.32 -6.58
CA LYS A 224 10.04 -19.27 -7.61
C LYS A 224 9.35 -20.62 -7.43
N THR A 225 8.65 -21.03 -8.47
CA THR A 225 8.03 -22.35 -8.60
C THR A 225 9.02 -23.34 -9.22
N THR A 226 8.82 -24.63 -8.95
CA THR A 226 9.45 -25.68 -9.77
C THR A 226 8.81 -25.74 -11.15
N GLY A 227 9.42 -26.46 -12.10
CA GLY A 227 8.87 -26.67 -13.45
C GLY A 227 7.46 -27.31 -13.51
N GLY A 228 6.89 -27.72 -12.36
CA GLY A 228 5.50 -28.14 -12.22
C GLY A 228 4.54 -27.09 -11.63
N GLY A 229 4.96 -25.84 -11.43
CA GLY A 229 4.11 -24.75 -10.94
C GLY A 229 3.88 -24.69 -9.43
N ASN A 230 4.39 -25.67 -8.66
CA ASN A 230 4.31 -25.63 -7.19
C ASN A 230 5.38 -24.69 -6.62
N PRO A 231 5.01 -23.73 -5.74
CA PRO A 231 5.97 -22.88 -5.05
C PRO A 231 6.90 -23.74 -4.19
N LEU A 232 8.21 -23.51 -4.33
CA LEU A 232 9.20 -24.15 -3.48
C LEU A 232 9.01 -23.65 -2.04
N ALA A 233 8.96 -24.53 -1.05
CA ALA A 233 8.94 -24.10 0.35
C ALA A 233 10.29 -24.39 1.02
N GLU A 234 10.69 -23.49 1.91
CA GLU A 234 11.82 -23.66 2.81
C GLU A 234 11.32 -23.59 4.23
N GLN A 235 11.97 -24.31 5.13
CA GLN A 235 11.51 -24.37 6.50
C GLN A 235 12.64 -24.64 7.48
N GLY A 236 12.50 -24.10 8.69
CA GLY A 236 13.48 -24.27 9.75
C GLY A 236 13.40 -23.17 10.78
N ILE A 237 14.31 -23.22 11.75
CA ILE A 237 14.47 -22.16 12.75
C ILE A 237 15.20 -20.99 12.09
N LEU A 238 14.66 -19.78 12.18
CA LEU A 238 15.34 -18.57 11.76
C LEU A 238 16.57 -18.33 12.64
N GLU A 239 17.75 -18.53 12.07
CA GLU A 239 19.02 -18.50 12.81
C GLU A 239 19.74 -17.15 12.67
N SER A 240 19.71 -16.55 11.49
CA SER A 240 20.36 -15.25 11.25
C SER A 240 19.72 -14.47 10.11
N ILE A 241 19.86 -13.15 10.15
CA ILE A 241 19.37 -12.23 9.13
C ILE A 241 20.56 -11.39 8.63
N ASP A 242 20.76 -11.35 7.32
CA ASP A 242 21.73 -10.50 6.65
C ASP A 242 20.98 -9.44 5.84
N GLU A 243 20.70 -8.30 6.49
CA GLU A 243 19.97 -7.18 5.92
C GLU A 243 20.71 -6.56 4.72
N LYS A 244 22.04 -6.53 4.79
CA LYS A 244 22.89 -5.93 3.76
C LYS A 244 22.76 -6.70 2.46
N ASN A 245 22.84 -8.03 2.53
CA ASN A 245 22.71 -8.89 1.36
C ASN A 245 21.25 -9.25 1.05
N GLY A 246 20.30 -8.86 1.91
CA GLY A 246 18.88 -9.15 1.71
C GLY A 246 18.56 -10.63 1.82
N THR A 247 19.18 -11.34 2.77
CA THR A 247 19.01 -12.78 2.96
C THR A 247 18.81 -13.14 4.43
N PHE A 248 18.35 -14.35 4.69
CA PHE A 248 18.30 -14.93 6.03
C PHE A 248 18.57 -16.43 5.97
N VAL A 249 18.96 -17.00 7.10
CA VAL A 249 19.32 -18.41 7.22
C VAL A 249 18.28 -19.15 8.05
N LEU A 250 17.73 -20.21 7.47
CA LEU A 250 16.91 -21.19 8.16
C LEU A 250 17.76 -22.41 8.50
N ARG A 251 17.79 -22.79 9.78
CA ARG A 251 18.37 -24.04 10.23
C ARG A 251 17.29 -25.12 10.26
N SER A 252 17.43 -26.12 9.40
CA SER A 252 16.49 -27.22 9.29
C SER A 252 16.45 -28.06 10.56
N THR A 253 15.25 -28.31 11.09
CA THR A 253 15.02 -29.29 12.16
C THR A 253 14.91 -30.72 11.63
N VAL A 254 14.79 -30.89 10.30
CA VAL A 254 14.49 -32.17 9.63
C VAL A 254 15.75 -32.77 9.01
N TYR A 255 16.59 -31.93 8.40
CA TYR A 255 17.84 -32.35 7.76
C TYR A 255 19.06 -32.07 8.65
N LYS A 256 19.01 -32.54 9.91
CA LYS A 256 20.14 -32.49 10.87
C LYS A 256 20.83 -31.12 11.00
N GLY A 257 20.07 -30.03 11.06
CA GLY A 257 20.64 -28.69 11.22
C GLY A 257 21.28 -28.11 9.95
N GLN A 258 21.02 -28.70 8.77
CA GLN A 258 21.40 -28.10 7.50
C GLN A 258 20.85 -26.67 7.41
N ARG A 259 21.68 -25.76 6.93
CA ARG A 259 21.37 -24.34 6.78
C ARG A 259 20.99 -24.05 5.34
N THR A 260 19.87 -23.35 5.17
CA THR A 260 19.45 -22.83 3.87
C THR A 260 19.39 -21.32 3.93
N THR A 261 20.10 -20.66 3.02
CA THR A 261 20.00 -19.21 2.82
C THR A 261 18.85 -18.92 1.86
N VAL A 262 17.94 -18.03 2.29
CA VAL A 262 16.78 -17.59 1.52
C VAL A 262 16.91 -16.09 1.25
N SER A 263 16.64 -15.67 0.01
CA SER A 263 16.64 -14.26 -0.38
C SER A 263 15.30 -13.61 -0.03
N PHE A 264 15.32 -12.36 0.45
CA PHE A 264 14.10 -11.57 0.68
C PHE A 264 13.28 -11.43 -0.60
N SER A 265 13.95 -11.27 -1.75
CA SER A 265 13.30 -11.15 -3.05
C SER A 265 12.66 -12.45 -3.57
N ASP A 266 12.95 -13.58 -2.93
CA ASP A 266 12.38 -14.89 -3.28
C ASP A 266 11.25 -15.28 -2.31
N ILE A 267 10.85 -14.42 -1.37
CA ILE A 267 9.75 -14.69 -0.44
C ILE A 267 8.41 -14.41 -1.11
N GLY A 268 7.58 -15.44 -1.25
CA GLY A 268 6.16 -15.30 -1.59
C GLY A 268 5.29 -15.10 -0.36
N SER A 269 5.48 -15.93 0.67
CA SER A 269 4.84 -15.74 1.98
C SER A 269 5.62 -16.41 3.11
N ILE A 270 5.40 -15.94 4.34
CA ILE A 270 5.98 -16.51 5.56
C ILE A 270 4.84 -16.95 6.47
N ASP A 271 4.83 -18.23 6.82
CA ASP A 271 3.94 -18.82 7.82
C ASP A 271 4.69 -18.96 9.15
N THR A 272 4.24 -18.19 10.14
CA THR A 272 4.73 -18.18 11.53
C THR A 272 3.81 -18.94 12.49
N SER A 273 2.70 -19.51 12.02
CA SER A 273 1.71 -20.21 12.86
C SER A 273 2.24 -21.51 13.45
N ARG A 274 3.35 -22.03 12.91
CA ARG A 274 4.02 -23.28 13.34
C ARG A 274 5.04 -23.06 14.45
N THR A 275 4.90 -21.98 15.24
CA THR A 275 5.84 -21.62 16.31
C THR A 275 5.36 -22.14 17.67
N GLY A 276 5.75 -23.37 18.04
CA GLY A 276 5.42 -23.94 19.36
C GLY A 276 6.02 -25.32 19.64
N SER A 277 6.09 -25.71 20.92
CA SER A 277 6.51 -27.05 21.36
C SER A 277 5.45 -28.07 20.96
N GLY A 278 5.54 -28.59 19.74
CA GLY A 278 4.46 -29.38 19.15
C GLY A 278 4.21 -29.13 17.66
N ALA A 279 5.01 -28.29 16.99
CA ALA A 279 5.05 -28.21 15.52
C ALA A 279 5.66 -29.51 14.94
N LEU A 280 4.95 -30.63 15.13
CA LEU A 280 5.44 -32.01 15.08
C LEU A 280 5.63 -32.56 13.66
N SER A 281 5.48 -31.73 12.62
CA SER A 281 5.81 -32.17 11.28
C SER A 281 6.26 -31.03 10.37
N SER A 282 7.37 -31.31 9.71
CA SER A 282 7.80 -30.71 8.46
C SER A 282 6.60 -30.50 7.52
N ALA A 283 6.38 -29.29 7.01
CA ALA A 283 5.38 -29.06 5.96
C ALA A 283 5.77 -29.77 4.66
N ILE A 284 7.08 -29.89 4.41
CA ILE A 284 7.67 -30.75 3.35
C ILE A 284 8.32 -31.95 4.02
N ALA A 285 7.69 -33.13 3.97
CA ALA A 285 8.32 -34.37 4.46
C ALA A 285 9.70 -34.56 3.81
N PRO A 286 10.70 -35.10 4.53
CA PRO A 286 12.05 -35.23 3.99
C PRO A 286 12.05 -35.92 2.64
N ASP A 287 12.77 -35.35 1.67
CA ASP A 287 12.96 -35.87 0.32
C ASP A 287 13.71 -37.21 0.34
N TRP A 288 13.96 -37.83 1.49
CA TRP A 288 14.73 -39.05 1.63
C TRP A 288 13.93 -40.09 2.38
N ARG A 289 13.75 -41.24 1.75
CA ARG A 289 13.03 -42.39 2.30
C ARG A 289 13.99 -43.55 2.51
N LYS A 290 13.80 -44.25 3.62
CA LYS A 290 14.52 -45.50 3.89
C LYS A 290 13.89 -46.59 3.04
N VAL A 291 14.67 -47.17 2.13
CA VAL A 291 14.22 -48.30 1.28
C VAL A 291 14.69 -49.63 1.83
N ASP A 292 15.77 -49.64 2.62
CA ASP A 292 16.31 -50.87 3.18
C ASP A 292 17.17 -50.60 4.42
N LEU A 293 17.65 -51.66 5.07
CA LEU A 293 18.57 -51.51 6.20
C LEU A 293 19.87 -50.83 5.72
N GLY A 294 19.98 -49.52 6.00
CA GLY A 294 21.14 -48.71 5.65
C GLY A 294 21.08 -48.00 4.29
N LYS A 295 20.01 -48.18 3.50
CA LYS A 295 19.84 -47.47 2.21
C LYS A 295 18.73 -46.42 2.28
N TRP A 296 19.12 -45.20 1.93
CA TRP A 296 18.25 -44.04 1.81
C TRP A 296 18.30 -43.56 0.37
N VAL A 297 17.15 -43.21 -0.19
CA VAL A 297 17.03 -42.70 -1.56
C VAL A 297 16.18 -41.46 -1.58
N ARG A 298 16.36 -40.62 -2.61
CA ARG A 298 15.49 -39.46 -2.81
C ARG A 298 14.04 -39.93 -3.04
N SER A 299 13.06 -39.13 -2.64
CA SER A 299 11.63 -39.48 -2.67
C SER A 299 11.12 -39.67 -4.10
N ASP A 300 11.72 -38.98 -5.07
CA ASP A 300 11.51 -39.15 -6.51
C ASP A 300 12.19 -40.41 -7.09
N GLU A 301 13.16 -40.98 -6.39
CA GLU A 301 13.83 -42.26 -6.73
C GLU A 301 13.23 -43.47 -6.01
N TYR A 302 12.37 -43.26 -5.01
CA TYR A 302 11.84 -44.28 -4.11
C TYR A 302 11.13 -45.44 -4.83
N TYR A 303 10.35 -45.17 -5.88
CA TYR A 303 9.57 -46.19 -6.60
C TYR A 303 10.42 -47.17 -7.42
N LYS A 304 11.67 -46.80 -7.76
CA LYS A 304 12.62 -47.68 -8.46
C LYS A 304 13.15 -48.82 -7.58
N HIS A 305 12.97 -48.69 -6.27
CA HIS A 305 13.44 -49.65 -5.27
C HIS A 305 12.31 -50.43 -4.59
N LYS A 306 11.06 -50.23 -5.01
CA LYS A 306 9.87 -50.86 -4.43
C LYS A 306 9.43 -52.14 -5.18
N SER A 307 10.23 -52.63 -6.14
CA SER A 307 9.91 -53.81 -6.96
C SER A 307 10.92 -54.93 -6.73
N ALA A 308 10.72 -55.68 -5.65
CA ALA A 308 11.08 -57.09 -5.48
C ALA A 308 10.18 -57.67 -4.38
#